data_AF-A0A537IHX6-F1
#
_entry.id   AF-A0A537IHX6-F1
#
_cell.length_a   1.000
_cell.length_b   1.000
_cell.length_c   1.000
_cell.angle_alpha   90.00
_cell.angle_beta   90.00
_cell.angle_gamma   90.00
#
_symmetry.space_group_name_H-M   'P 1'
#
loop_
_entity.id
_entity.type
_entity.pdbx_description
1 polymer ?
#
loop_
_entity_poly.entity_id
_entity_poly.type
_entity_poly.pdbx_seq_one_letter_code
_entity_poly.pdbx_strand_id
1 'polypeptide(L)'
;MKRIFVLGVLFTLLAGAASAQDPGDRMHRQRIERSFNSGSLTRPERSYLQRNEFRFQAEKRRALRDGRVDRFERRKLQRMKRHERRDLYRFKHNGRRRF
;
A
#
# COMPACT_ATOMS: atom_id res chain seq x y z
N MET A 1 31.31 13.46 -49.44
CA MET A 1 31.67 14.30 -48.27
C MET A 1 30.52 14.27 -47.27
N LYS A 2 30.82 13.95 -46.01
CA LYS A 2 29.98 14.10 -44.78
C LYS A 2 28.74 13.18 -44.73
N ARG A 3 28.74 11.94 -44.20
CA ARG A 3 28.93 11.50 -42.79
C ARG A 3 28.57 12.60 -41.78
N ILE A 4 27.78 12.24 -40.74
CA ILE A 4 27.19 13.10 -39.68
C ILE A 4 25.78 13.56 -40.13
N PHE A 5 24.64 13.04 -39.62
CA PHE A 5 24.26 12.82 -38.23
C PHE A 5 23.42 11.53 -38.06
N VAL A 6 24.08 10.44 -37.68
CA VAL A 6 23.46 9.41 -36.84
C VAL A 6 23.75 9.87 -35.43
N LEU A 7 22.80 10.51 -34.74
CA LEU A 7 22.80 10.74 -33.29
C LEU A 7 21.61 11.62 -32.91
N GLY A 8 20.63 11.04 -32.22
CA GLY A 8 19.86 11.82 -31.25
C GLY A 8 18.35 11.95 -31.47
N VAL A 9 17.62 10.84 -31.65
CA VAL A 9 16.26 10.73 -31.06
C VAL A 9 16.02 9.30 -30.59
N LEU A 10 16.82 8.86 -29.61
CA LEU A 10 16.53 7.68 -28.78
C LEU A 10 16.25 8.16 -27.36
N PHE A 11 15.24 9.02 -27.21
CA PHE A 11 14.81 9.52 -25.91
C PHE A 11 13.28 9.55 -25.89
N THR A 12 12.70 8.46 -25.37
CA THR A 12 11.49 8.41 -24.50
C THR A 12 10.88 7.00 -24.47
N LEU A 13 11.70 5.97 -24.26
CA LEU A 13 11.23 4.69 -23.71
C LEU A 13 11.38 4.75 -22.18
N LEU A 14 10.56 5.57 -21.53
CA LEU A 14 10.36 5.49 -20.08
C LEU A 14 8.88 5.75 -19.78
N ALA A 15 7.99 4.99 -20.43
CA ALA A 15 6.61 4.86 -19.99
C ALA A 15 6.65 4.28 -18.58
N GLY A 16 6.43 5.14 -17.59
CA GLY A 16 6.67 4.87 -16.19
C GLY A 16 5.99 3.57 -15.75
N ALA A 17 6.73 2.76 -15.01
CA ALA A 17 6.15 1.72 -14.18
C ALA A 17 5.27 2.40 -13.13
N ALA A 18 4.03 2.72 -13.49
CA ALA A 18 3.02 3.24 -12.60
C ALA A 18 2.79 2.17 -11.53
N SER A 19 3.46 2.36 -10.40
CA SER A 19 3.43 1.48 -9.24
C SER A 19 2.01 0.99 -8.98
N ALA A 20 1.81 -0.32 -9.10
CA ALA A 20 0.54 -1.03 -8.95
C ALA A 20 0.06 -1.07 -7.48
N GLN A 21 0.04 0.08 -6.80
CA GLN A 21 -0.71 0.24 -5.57
C GLN A 21 -2.19 0.26 -5.93
N ASP A 22 -2.84 -0.88 -5.68
CA ASP A 22 -4.28 -1.10 -5.72
C ASP A 22 -5.02 0.10 -5.08
N PRO A 23 -6.02 0.70 -5.76
CA PRO A 23 -6.77 1.84 -5.24
C PRO A 23 -7.28 1.64 -3.80
N GLY A 24 -7.63 0.41 -3.43
CA GLY A 24 -8.07 0.08 -2.08
C GLY A 24 -6.98 0.25 -1.02
N ASP A 25 -5.73 -0.09 -1.35
CA ASP A 25 -4.58 0.05 -0.43
C ASP A 25 -4.26 1.54 -0.21
N ARG A 26 -4.37 2.36 -1.27
CA ARG A 26 -4.18 3.82 -1.19
C ARG A 26 -5.23 4.48 -0.29
N MET A 27 -6.50 4.14 -0.48
CA MET A 27 -7.60 4.68 0.33
C MET A 27 -7.47 4.30 1.80
N HIS A 28 -7.03 3.07 2.09
CA HIS A 28 -6.79 2.62 3.47
C HIS A 28 -5.66 3.40 4.15
N ARG A 29 -4.52 3.60 3.47
CA ARG A 29 -3.43 4.44 3.98
C ARG A 29 -3.87 5.87 4.24
N GLN A 30 -4.61 6.47 3.32
CA GLN A 30 -5.17 7.82 3.53
C GLN A 30 -6.05 7.89 4.76
N ARG A 31 -6.83 6.84 5.07
CA ARG A 31 -7.67 6.80 6.27
C ARG A 31 -6.84 6.73 7.56
N ILE A 32 -5.75 5.96 7.57
CA ILE A 32 -4.81 5.91 8.69
C ILE A 32 -4.20 7.30 8.92
N GLU A 33 -3.71 7.95 7.85
CA GLU A 33 -3.08 9.27 7.93
C GLU A 33 -4.08 10.34 8.40
N ARG A 34 -5.31 10.36 7.86
CA ARG A 34 -6.36 11.27 8.34
C ARG A 34 -6.67 11.07 9.81
N SER A 35 -6.76 9.81 10.26
CA SER A 35 -7.08 9.49 11.66
C SER A 35 -5.94 9.84 12.62
N PHE A 36 -4.68 9.74 12.16
CA PHE A 36 -3.50 10.19 12.89
C PHE A 36 -3.42 11.72 12.98
N ASN A 37 -3.70 12.41 11.88
CA ASN A 37 -3.70 13.86 11.82
C ASN A 37 -4.81 14.48 12.68
N SER A 38 -5.99 13.83 12.74
CA SER A 38 -7.09 14.26 13.61
C SER A 38 -6.86 13.95 15.10
N GLY A 39 -5.75 13.29 15.46
CA GLY A 39 -5.44 12.90 16.84
C GLY A 39 -6.20 11.67 17.35
N SER A 40 -7.06 11.06 16.53
CA SER A 40 -7.81 9.84 16.85
C SER A 40 -6.98 8.55 16.81
N LEU A 41 -5.72 8.64 16.37
CA LEU A 41 -4.73 7.58 16.50
C LEU A 41 -3.49 8.11 17.22
N THR A 42 -3.00 7.33 18.17
CA THR A 42 -1.71 7.58 18.81
C THR A 42 -0.55 7.11 17.91
N ARG A 43 0.67 7.57 18.21
CA ARG A 43 1.90 7.14 17.50
C ARG A 43 2.11 5.61 17.51
N PRO A 44 1.98 4.89 18.65
CA PRO A 44 2.15 3.44 18.65
C PRO A 44 1.07 2.71 17.83
N GLU A 45 -0.18 3.20 17.84
CA GLU A 45 -1.27 2.60 17.05
C GLU A 45 -1.06 2.79 15.55
N ARG A 46 -0.60 3.98 15.13
CA ARG A 46 -0.21 4.21 13.73
C ARG A 46 0.91 3.26 13.30
N SER A 47 1.95 3.12 14.13
CA SER A 47 3.08 2.23 13.85
C SER A 47 2.64 0.77 13.74
N TYR A 48 1.73 0.33 14.61
CA TYR A 48 1.13 -1.00 14.54
C TYR A 48 0.38 -1.23 13.22
N LEU A 49 -0.47 -0.28 12.80
CA LEU A 49 -1.21 -0.38 11.53
C LEU A 49 -0.26 -0.39 10.33
N GLN A 50 0.77 0.47 10.31
CA GLN A 50 1.78 0.48 9.24
C GLN A 50 2.54 -0.85 9.13
N ARG A 51 2.86 -1.49 10.26
CA ARG A 51 3.48 -2.82 10.27
C ARG A 51 2.55 -3.88 9.66
N ASN A 52 1.26 -3.82 9.95
CA ASN A 52 0.27 -4.74 9.38
C ASN A 52 0.10 -4.53 7.87
N GLU A 53 0.04 -3.28 7.40
CA GLU A 53 0.04 -2.93 5.98
C GLU A 53 1.30 -3.47 5.27
N PHE A 54 2.50 -3.32 5.87
CA PHE A 54 3.72 -3.89 5.30
C PHE A 54 3.66 -5.42 5.17
N ARG A 55 3.15 -6.11 6.20
CA ARG A 55 2.93 -7.56 6.17
C ARG A 55 1.93 -7.94 5.07
N PHE A 56 0.85 -7.19 4.92
CA PHE A 56 -0.12 -7.39 3.85
C PHE A 56 0.53 -7.26 2.46
N GLN A 57 1.33 -6.22 2.23
CA GLN A 57 2.03 -6.03 0.96
C GLN A 57 3.08 -7.12 0.70
N ALA A 58 3.77 -7.61 1.73
CA ALA A 58 4.68 -8.75 1.61
C ALA A 58 3.93 -10.02 1.20
N GLU A 59 2.81 -10.34 1.84
CA GLU A 59 1.98 -11.51 1.52
C GLU A 59 1.34 -11.38 0.13
N LYS A 60 0.87 -10.18 -0.25
CA LYS A 60 0.34 -9.91 -1.59
C LYS A 60 1.38 -10.13 -2.66
N ARG A 61 2.61 -9.65 -2.46
CA ARG A 61 3.73 -9.92 -3.38
C ARG A 61 4.04 -11.41 -3.45
N ARG A 62 4.02 -12.12 -2.32
CA ARG A 62 4.27 -13.57 -2.30
C ARG A 62 3.23 -14.35 -3.09
N ALA A 63 1.96 -13.98 -2.95
CA ALA A 63 0.80 -14.56 -3.67
C ALA A 63 0.72 -14.16 -5.15
N LEU A 64 1.57 -13.24 -5.62
CA LEU A 64 1.65 -12.86 -7.03
C LEU A 64 2.87 -13.46 -7.72
N ARG A 65 3.72 -14.21 -7.01
CA ARG A 65 5.00 -14.73 -7.55
C ARG A 65 4.82 -15.74 -8.67
N ASP A 66 3.77 -16.55 -8.61
CA ASP A 66 3.39 -17.53 -9.62
C ASP A 66 2.47 -16.93 -10.71
N GLY A 67 2.27 -15.60 -10.68
CA GLY A 67 1.49 -14.85 -11.66
C GLY A 67 -0.02 -14.84 -11.42
N ARG A 68 -0.53 -15.53 -10.38
CA ARG A 68 -1.96 -15.58 -10.08
C ARG A 68 -2.23 -15.73 -8.59
N VAL A 69 -3.25 -15.04 -8.09
CA VAL A 69 -3.68 -15.21 -6.70
C VAL A 69 -4.72 -16.32 -6.61
N ASP A 70 -4.38 -17.43 -5.96
CA ASP A 70 -5.31 -18.53 -5.72
C ASP A 70 -6.43 -18.14 -4.73
N ARG A 71 -7.53 -18.91 -4.72
CA ARG A 71 -8.66 -18.72 -3.81
C ARG A 71 -8.25 -18.71 -2.34
N PHE A 72 -7.31 -19.58 -1.93
CA PHE A 72 -6.86 -19.62 -0.54
C PHE A 72 -6.04 -18.39 -0.16
N GLU A 73 -5.16 -17.94 -1.06
CA GLU A 73 -4.36 -16.73 -0.89
C GLU A 73 -5.24 -15.48 -0.85
N ARG A 74 -6.22 -15.39 -1.76
CA ARG A 74 -7.22 -14.32 -1.77
C ARG A 74 -7.97 -14.26 -0.45
N ARG A 75 -8.41 -15.41 0.08
CA ARG A 75 -9.06 -15.48 1.40
C ARG A 75 -8.15 -15.01 2.52
N LYS A 76 -6.87 -15.39 2.50
CA LYS A 76 -5.86 -14.94 3.47
C LYS A 76 -5.68 -13.43 3.42
N LEU A 77 -5.44 -12.87 2.24
CA LEU A 77 -5.31 -11.42 2.01
C LEU A 77 -6.55 -10.65 2.45
N GLN A 78 -7.75 -11.15 2.15
CA GLN A 78 -9.00 -10.56 2.63
C GLN A 78 -9.15 -10.62 4.15
N ARG A 79 -8.73 -11.72 4.80
CA ARG A 79 -8.74 -11.84 6.26
C ARG A 79 -7.81 -10.81 6.89
N MET A 80 -6.63 -10.60 6.33
CA MET A 80 -5.69 -9.56 6.77
C MET A 80 -6.31 -8.16 6.64
N LYS A 81 -6.88 -7.81 5.48
CA LYS A 81 -7.61 -6.52 5.31
C LYS A 81 -8.76 -6.36 6.29
N ARG A 82 -9.54 -7.41 6.56
CA ARG A 82 -10.64 -7.37 7.55
C ARG A 82 -10.12 -7.11 8.97
N HIS A 83 -9.04 -7.78 9.35
CA HIS A 83 -8.41 -7.58 10.66
C HIS A 83 -7.93 -6.15 10.82
N GLU A 84 -7.21 -5.62 9.84
CA GLU A 84 -6.68 -4.26 9.90
C GLU A 84 -7.78 -3.18 9.94
N ARG A 85 -8.88 -3.37 9.19
CA ARG A 85 -10.06 -2.49 9.29
C ARG A 85 -10.68 -2.52 10.69
N ARG A 86 -10.75 -3.69 11.32
CA ARG A 86 -11.26 -3.85 12.69
C ARG A 86 -10.33 -3.16 13.70
N ASP A 87 -9.02 -3.30 13.54
CA ASP A 87 -8.04 -2.62 14.40
C ASP A 87 -8.11 -1.10 14.25
N LEU A 88 -8.18 -0.59 13.02
CA LEU A 88 -8.34 0.84 12.77
C LEU A 88 -9.64 1.37 13.41
N TYR A 89 -10.76 0.64 13.27
CA TYR A 89 -12.00 1.02 13.93
C TYR A 89 -11.86 1.03 15.46
N ARG A 90 -11.25 -0.02 16.03
CA ARG A 90 -11.01 -0.10 17.47
C ARG A 90 -10.15 1.06 17.96
N PHE A 91 -9.03 1.35 17.30
CA PHE A 91 -8.12 2.42 17.71
C PHE A 91 -8.76 3.79 17.59
N LYS A 92 -9.60 4.03 16.57
CA LYS A 92 -10.36 5.28 16.48
C LYS A 92 -11.35 5.52 17.62
N HIS A 93 -11.81 4.47 18.30
CA HIS A 93 -12.88 4.54 19.30
C HIS A 93 -12.46 4.07 20.70
N ASN A 94 -11.18 3.77 20.93
CA ASN A 94 -10.71 3.27 22.22
C ASN A 94 -10.50 4.38 23.27
N GLY A 95 -10.93 5.61 22.99
CA GLY A 95 -10.80 6.76 23.89
C GLY A 95 -9.39 7.33 23.99
N ARG A 96 -8.38 6.71 23.36
CA ARG A 96 -7.01 7.23 23.36
C ARG A 96 -6.89 8.35 22.35
N ARG A 97 -6.31 9.46 22.77
CA ARG A 97 -6.00 10.60 21.91
C ARG A 97 -4.52 10.87 21.94
N ARG A 98 -4.02 11.41 20.83
CA ARG A 98 -2.63 11.87 20.73
C ARG A 98 -2.40 13.20 21.44
N PHE A 99 -3.44 14.02 21.54
CA PHE A 99 -3.44 15.36 22.12
C PHE A 99 -4.63 15.51 23.05
#